data_AF-A0A060SB82-F1
#
_entry.id   AF-A0A060SB82-F1
#
_cell.length_a   1.000
_cell.length_b   1.000
_cell.length_c   1.000
_cell.angle_alpha   90.00
_cell.angle_beta   90.00
_cell.angle_gamma   90.00
#
_symmetry.space_group_name_H-M   'P 1'
#
loop_
_entity.id
_entity.type
_entity.pdbx_description
1 polymer ?
#
loop_
_entity_poly.entity_id
_entity_poly.type
_entity_poly.pdbx_seq_one_letter_code
_entity_poly.pdbx_strand_id
1 'polypeptide(L)'
;MMSFKPINSIHQHLCAFHVYSHDRSRHVEAHHYCKHLSGEFHQCVIYDSDKPDAKLIGIEYIVSERVESGLLQLATKSLVPGAAADAAEQPAMLELQKTYGKTIHTWAIDISPELPLGPPNLMVSYTADGQGPPEEMVRKRDEEWGQDTATKKELRKGYLPPYEKVEGADEWEKTGRAVKFSVEEVALR
;
A
#
# COMPACT_ATOMS: atom_id res chain seq x y z
N MET A 1 14.18 -30.48 8.44
CA MET A 1 13.89 -29.09 8.89
C MET A 1 13.64 -28.27 7.64
N MET A 2 12.45 -27.69 7.49
CA MET A 2 12.16 -26.81 6.35
C MET A 2 12.88 -25.47 6.56
N SER A 3 13.39 -24.87 5.47
CA SER A 3 14.11 -23.60 5.51
C SER A 3 13.25 -22.49 4.92
N PHE A 4 13.02 -21.42 5.68
CA PHE A 4 12.19 -20.28 5.28
C PHE A 4 13.02 -19.08 4.77
N LYS A 5 14.17 -19.34 4.13
CA LYS A 5 15.11 -18.29 3.69
C LYS A 5 14.47 -17.12 2.93
N PRO A 6 13.55 -17.34 1.95
CA PRO A 6 12.90 -16.23 1.26
C PRO A 6 12.02 -15.39 2.19
N ILE A 7 11.22 -16.03 3.04
CA ILE A 7 10.32 -15.35 3.98
C ILE A 7 11.12 -14.57 5.03
N ASN A 8 12.19 -15.17 5.56
CA ASN A 8 13.07 -14.54 6.54
C ASN A 8 13.89 -13.36 5.99
N SER A 9 13.80 -13.05 4.69
CA SER A 9 14.46 -11.89 4.08
C SER A 9 13.56 -10.64 4.00
N ILE A 10 12.29 -10.77 4.36
CA ILE A 10 11.38 -9.64 4.57
C ILE A 10 11.82 -8.88 5.82
N HIS A 11 11.96 -7.55 5.71
CA HIS A 11 12.53 -6.71 6.76
C HIS A 11 11.86 -5.34 6.91
N GLN A 12 10.81 -5.07 6.12
CA GLN A 12 10.07 -3.82 6.19
C GLN A 12 8.57 -4.11 6.27
N HIS A 13 7.89 -3.40 7.18
CA HIS A 13 6.43 -3.45 7.34
C HIS A 13 5.86 -2.04 7.15
N LEU A 14 5.00 -1.89 6.14
CA LEU A 14 4.30 -0.63 5.86
C LEU A 14 2.79 -0.87 5.96
N CYS A 15 2.06 0.13 6.44
CA CYS A 15 0.60 0.15 6.39
C CYS A 15 0.16 1.28 5.45
N ALA A 16 -0.75 0.95 4.54
CA ALA A 16 -1.36 1.88 3.60
C ALA A 16 -2.83 1.53 3.40
N PHE A 17 -3.57 2.46 2.80
CA PHE A 17 -4.91 2.18 2.29
C PHE A 17 -4.86 2.08 0.77
N HIS A 18 -5.44 1.01 0.24
CA HIS A 18 -5.61 0.79 -1.18
C HIS A 18 -7.05 1.05 -1.59
N VAL A 19 -7.24 1.50 -2.83
CA VAL A 19 -8.56 1.64 -3.45
C VAL A 19 -8.59 0.86 -4.77
N TYR A 20 -9.72 0.25 -5.09
CA TYR A 20 -9.88 -0.49 -6.35
C TYR A 20 -9.78 0.46 -7.54
N SER A 21 -8.98 0.12 -8.55
CA SER A 21 -8.75 1.00 -9.72
C SER A 21 -10.08 1.46 -10.36
N HIS A 22 -11.05 0.56 -10.46
CA HIS A 22 -12.33 0.75 -11.15
C HIS A 22 -13.51 1.08 -10.22
N ASP A 23 -13.35 1.01 -8.90
CA ASP A 23 -14.41 1.33 -7.93
C ASP A 23 -13.78 2.06 -6.73
N ARG A 24 -13.78 3.39 -6.82
CA ARG A 24 -13.10 4.24 -5.84
C ARG A 24 -13.85 4.41 -4.52
N SER A 25 -15.03 3.78 -4.38
CA SER A 25 -15.79 3.78 -3.12
C SER A 25 -15.33 2.69 -2.15
N ARG A 26 -14.48 1.76 -2.61
CA ARG A 26 -14.09 0.57 -1.88
C ARG A 26 -12.63 0.67 -1.47
N HIS A 27 -12.40 0.68 -0.17
CA HIS A 27 -11.09 0.89 0.44
C HIS A 27 -10.69 -0.33 1.24
N VAL A 28 -9.40 -0.64 1.24
CA VAL A 28 -8.82 -1.77 1.98
C VAL A 28 -7.58 -1.30 2.71
N GLU A 29 -7.52 -1.52 4.03
CA GLU A 29 -6.26 -1.42 4.78
C GLU A 29 -5.33 -2.56 4.35
N ALA A 30 -4.10 -2.23 4.00
CA ALA A 30 -3.15 -3.15 3.40
C ALA A 30 -1.84 -3.10 4.17
N HIS A 31 -1.42 -4.27 4.67
CA HIS A 31 -0.15 -4.44 5.37
C HIS A 31 0.88 -5.06 4.44
N HIS A 32 1.87 -4.26 4.09
CA HIS A 32 2.94 -4.64 3.17
C HIS A 32 4.11 -5.20 3.94
N TYR A 33 4.50 -6.43 3.63
CA TYR A 33 5.68 -7.06 4.17
C TYR A 33 6.70 -7.21 3.04
N CYS A 34 7.66 -6.28 3.02
CA CYS A 34 8.53 -6.07 1.89
C CYS A 34 9.94 -6.61 2.11
N LYS A 35 10.50 -7.12 1.02
CA LYS A 35 11.92 -7.33 0.82
C LYS A 35 12.40 -6.42 -0.30
N HIS A 36 13.49 -5.71 -0.06
CA HIS A 36 14.24 -5.01 -1.09
C HIS A 36 15.05 -6.02 -1.91
N LEU A 37 14.73 -6.16 -3.20
CA LEU A 37 15.53 -6.94 -4.16
C LEU A 37 16.75 -6.14 -4.62
N SER A 38 16.63 -4.82 -4.68
CA SER A 38 17.69 -3.82 -4.82
C SER A 38 17.26 -2.54 -4.10
N GLY A 39 18.10 -1.51 -4.04
CA GLY A 39 17.69 -0.19 -3.53
C GLY A 39 16.67 0.55 -4.42
N GLU A 40 16.21 -0.08 -5.49
CA GLU A 40 15.26 0.48 -6.46
C GLU A 40 14.07 -0.45 -6.70
N PHE A 41 14.03 -1.60 -6.05
CA PHE A 41 13.03 -2.63 -6.27
C PHE A 41 12.62 -3.22 -4.92
N HIS A 42 11.37 -3.02 -4.53
CA HIS A 42 10.75 -3.73 -3.43
C HIS A 42 9.75 -4.76 -3.95
N GLN A 43 9.76 -5.93 -3.30
CA GLN A 43 8.76 -6.97 -3.49
C GLN A 43 8.04 -7.17 -2.16
N CYS A 44 6.73 -7.00 -2.18
CA CYS A 44 5.89 -7.08 -0.99
C CYS A 44 4.83 -8.16 -1.16
N VAL A 45 4.61 -8.92 -0.08
CA VAL A 45 3.38 -9.68 0.14
C VAL A 45 2.45 -8.82 0.98
N ILE A 46 1.17 -8.80 0.64
CA ILE A 46 0.18 -7.93 1.27
C ILE A 46 -0.83 -8.76 2.04
N TYR A 47 -1.04 -8.38 3.29
CA TYR A 47 -2.03 -8.97 4.18
C TYR A 47 -3.13 -7.97 4.56
N ASP A 48 -4.31 -8.48 4.96
CA ASP A 48 -5.45 -7.68 5.44
C ASP A 48 -5.26 -7.12 6.85
N SER A 49 -4.33 -7.66 7.63
CA SER A 49 -3.97 -7.21 8.97
C SER A 49 -2.53 -7.60 9.32
N ASP A 50 -2.07 -7.19 10.51
CA ASP A 50 -0.78 -7.60 11.09
C ASP A 50 -0.89 -8.80 12.04
N LYS A 51 -2.07 -9.44 12.11
CA LYS A 51 -2.37 -10.51 13.07
C LYS A 51 -1.87 -11.87 12.59
N PRO A 52 -1.66 -12.84 13.50
CA PRO A 52 -1.17 -14.17 13.12
C PRO A 52 -2.07 -14.95 12.14
N ASP A 53 -3.37 -14.64 12.13
CA ASP A 53 -4.39 -15.22 11.26
C ASP A 53 -4.71 -14.35 10.03
N ALA A 54 -3.89 -13.32 9.78
CA ALA A 54 -4.06 -12.43 8.63
C ALA A 54 -4.08 -13.20 7.31
N LYS A 55 -4.94 -12.73 6.40
CA LYS A 55 -5.14 -13.32 5.08
C LYS A 55 -4.20 -12.68 4.10
N LEU A 56 -3.49 -13.49 3.31
CA LEU A 56 -2.72 -13.00 2.17
C LEU A 56 -3.69 -12.50 1.10
N ILE A 57 -3.75 -11.19 0.90
CA ILE A 57 -4.69 -10.56 -0.02
C ILE A 57 -4.07 -10.12 -1.34
N GLY A 58 -2.74 -9.99 -1.42
CA GLY A 58 -2.12 -9.51 -2.64
C GLY A 58 -0.60 -9.53 -2.66
N ILE A 59 -0.08 -8.99 -3.75
CA ILE A 59 1.34 -8.76 -3.98
C ILE A 59 1.55 -7.37 -4.54
N GLU A 60 2.70 -6.80 -4.25
CA GLU A 60 3.12 -5.53 -4.82
C GLU A 60 4.58 -5.55 -5.24
N TYR A 61 4.81 -4.92 -6.38
CA TYR A 61 6.13 -4.62 -6.88
C TYR A 61 6.27 -3.10 -6.91
N ILE A 62 7.22 -2.59 -6.14
CA ILE A 62 7.52 -1.18 -6.04
C ILE A 62 8.85 -0.94 -6.75
N VAL A 63 8.86 -0.07 -7.75
CA VAL A 63 10.08 0.29 -8.51
C VAL A 63 10.35 1.78 -8.44
N SER A 64 11.61 2.19 -8.52
CA SER A 64 11.98 3.60 -8.59
C SER A 64 11.50 4.28 -9.89
N GLU A 65 11.06 5.54 -9.73
CA GLU A 65 10.94 6.68 -10.66
C GLU A 65 9.60 7.44 -10.63
N ARG A 66 9.27 8.14 -9.51
CA ARG A 66 8.43 9.37 -9.30
C ARG A 66 6.86 9.34 -9.15
N VAL A 67 6.23 8.64 -8.18
CA VAL A 67 4.82 8.90 -7.74
C VAL A 67 4.61 8.81 -6.22
N GLU A 68 3.79 9.71 -5.67
CA GLU A 68 3.39 9.79 -4.26
C GLU A 68 2.35 8.71 -3.86
N SER A 69 2.42 8.24 -2.60
CA SER A 69 1.23 7.74 -1.91
C SER A 69 1.08 8.44 -0.55
N GLY A 70 0.00 9.22 -0.38
CA GLY A 70 -0.15 10.15 0.75
C GLY A 70 -0.50 9.52 2.10
N LEU A 71 -0.92 8.24 2.13
CA LEU A 71 -1.40 7.55 3.35
C LEU A 71 -0.48 6.45 3.87
N LEU A 72 0.68 6.26 3.24
CA LEU A 72 1.66 5.26 3.63
C LEU A 72 2.32 5.64 4.96
N GLN A 73 2.47 4.69 5.87
CA GLN A 73 3.12 4.89 7.17
C GLN A 73 4.00 3.68 7.50
N LEU A 74 5.12 3.93 8.19
CA LEU A 74 5.92 2.84 8.75
C LEU A 74 5.17 2.24 9.95
N ALA A 75 4.92 0.94 9.90
CA ALA A 75 4.21 0.23 10.95
C ALA A 75 5.21 -0.15 12.06
N THR A 76 5.31 0.71 13.08
CA THR A 76 6.09 0.44 14.30
C THR A 76 5.14 0.12 15.45
N LYS A 77 5.42 -0.94 16.22
CA LYS A 77 4.62 -1.27 17.41
C LYS A 77 4.64 -0.12 18.42
N SER A 78 3.53 0.05 19.17
CA SER A 78 3.27 1.19 20.07
C SER A 78 4.27 1.43 21.22
N LEU A 79 5.30 0.58 21.35
CA LEU A 79 6.36 0.72 22.35
C LEU A 79 7.51 1.63 21.90
N VAL A 80 7.49 2.12 20.65
CA VAL A 80 8.50 3.06 20.13
C VAL A 80 8.00 4.49 20.32
N PRO A 81 8.78 5.40 20.96
CA PRO A 81 8.40 6.81 21.07
C PRO A 81 8.14 7.44 19.70
N GLY A 82 7.10 8.29 19.59
CA GLY A 82 6.68 8.88 18.31
C GLY A 82 7.81 9.54 17.53
N ALA A 83 8.65 10.37 18.18
CA ALA A 83 9.78 11.02 17.52
C ALA A 83 10.84 10.03 16.96
N ALA A 84 11.02 8.88 17.61
CA ALA A 84 11.92 7.84 17.12
C ALA A 84 11.31 7.08 15.94
N ALA A 85 10.00 6.82 15.98
CA ALA A 85 9.27 6.24 14.85
C ALA A 85 9.28 7.17 13.64
N ASP A 86 9.08 8.48 13.86
CA ASP A 86 9.13 9.51 12.83
C ASP A 86 10.51 9.57 12.18
N ALA A 87 11.59 9.62 12.97
CA ALA A 87 12.95 9.61 12.45
C ALA A 87 13.29 8.32 11.67
N ALA A 88 12.76 7.18 12.10
CA ALA A 88 12.92 5.90 11.40
C ALA A 88 12.11 5.82 10.10
N GLU A 89 10.99 6.53 10.01
CA GLU A 89 10.13 6.59 8.83
C GLU A 89 10.71 7.48 7.71
N GLN A 90 11.42 8.56 8.05
CA GLN A 90 11.89 9.55 7.06
C GLN A 90 12.68 8.94 5.88
N PRO A 91 13.67 8.05 6.06
CA PRO A 91 14.40 7.45 4.95
C PRO A 91 13.48 6.65 4.02
N ALA A 92 12.56 5.87 4.61
CA ALA A 92 11.58 5.11 3.84
C ALA A 92 10.65 6.03 3.06
N MET A 93 10.19 7.15 3.64
CA MET A 93 9.33 8.10 2.93
C MET A 93 10.06 8.82 1.80
N LEU A 94 11.31 9.21 2.00
CA LEU A 94 12.14 9.83 0.95
C LEU A 94 12.40 8.89 -0.24
N GLU A 95 12.50 7.59 0.04
CA GLU A 95 12.61 6.55 -0.97
C GLU A 95 11.25 6.32 -1.67
N LEU A 96 10.19 6.06 -0.90
CA LEU A 96 8.87 5.68 -1.39
C LEU A 96 8.13 6.81 -2.12
N GLN A 97 8.39 8.08 -1.82
CA GLN A 97 7.81 9.21 -2.59
C GLN A 97 8.26 9.20 -4.06
N LYS A 98 9.35 8.48 -4.37
CA LYS A 98 9.93 8.40 -5.71
C LYS A 98 9.62 7.07 -6.39
N THR A 99 8.62 6.31 -5.96
CA THR A 99 8.38 4.97 -6.50
C THR A 99 7.01 4.82 -7.16
N TYR A 100 6.84 3.72 -7.89
CA TYR A 100 5.59 3.27 -8.47
C TYR A 100 5.30 1.85 -8.02
N GLY A 101 4.09 1.65 -7.51
CA GLY A 101 3.57 0.34 -7.15
C GLY A 101 2.75 -0.25 -8.29
N LYS A 102 2.99 -1.52 -8.60
CA LYS A 102 1.99 -2.38 -9.23
C LYS A 102 1.41 -3.30 -8.18
N THR A 103 0.24 -2.93 -7.67
CA THR A 103 -0.44 -3.64 -6.60
C THR A 103 -1.59 -4.48 -7.16
N ILE A 104 -1.56 -5.79 -6.91
CA ILE A 104 -2.65 -6.69 -7.27
C ILE A 104 -3.17 -7.36 -6.02
N HIS A 105 -4.44 -7.11 -5.70
CA HIS A 105 -5.16 -7.89 -4.70
C HIS A 105 -5.77 -9.11 -5.36
N THR A 106 -5.36 -10.30 -4.95
CA THR A 106 -5.92 -11.58 -5.38
C THR A 106 -7.16 -11.98 -4.56
N TRP A 107 -7.44 -11.27 -3.45
CA TRP A 107 -8.60 -11.50 -2.60
C TRP A 107 -9.36 -10.19 -2.36
N ALA A 108 -10.59 -10.10 -2.86
CA ALA A 108 -11.53 -9.02 -2.54
C ALA A 108 -12.16 -9.23 -1.14
N ILE A 109 -11.34 -9.07 -0.09
CA ILE A 109 -11.69 -9.43 1.29
C ILE A 109 -12.91 -8.68 1.84
N ASP A 110 -13.16 -7.47 1.34
CA ASP A 110 -14.30 -6.63 1.69
C ASP A 110 -15.65 -7.15 1.14
N ILE A 111 -15.63 -8.03 0.13
CA ILE A 111 -16.84 -8.66 -0.43
C ILE A 111 -16.98 -10.11 0.05
N SER A 112 -15.90 -10.89 -0.06
CA SER A 112 -15.92 -12.33 0.23
C SER A 112 -14.87 -12.67 1.30
N PRO A 113 -15.10 -12.31 2.57
CA PRO A 113 -14.10 -12.46 3.62
C PRO A 113 -13.70 -13.91 3.91
N GLU A 114 -14.56 -14.86 3.56
CA GLU A 114 -14.35 -16.28 3.83
C GLU A 114 -13.50 -16.99 2.77
N LEU A 115 -13.54 -16.54 1.50
CA LEU A 115 -12.84 -17.17 0.38
C LEU A 115 -12.40 -16.14 -0.69
N PRO A 116 -11.23 -16.32 -1.34
CA PRO A 116 -10.73 -15.45 -2.40
C PRO A 116 -11.45 -15.71 -3.73
N LEU A 117 -12.69 -15.22 -3.83
CA LEU A 117 -13.53 -15.40 -5.01
C LEU A 117 -13.31 -14.28 -6.04
N GLY A 118 -13.53 -14.63 -7.31
CA GLY A 118 -13.49 -13.68 -8.43
C GLY A 118 -12.09 -13.45 -9.01
N PRO A 119 -11.96 -12.55 -10.00
CA PRO A 119 -10.67 -12.19 -10.57
C PRO A 119 -9.84 -11.36 -9.58
N PRO A 120 -8.51 -11.34 -9.73
CA PRO A 120 -7.67 -10.36 -9.06
C PRO A 120 -8.09 -8.92 -9.41
N ASN A 121 -7.68 -7.97 -8.58
CA ASN A 121 -8.00 -6.55 -8.75
C ASN A 121 -6.72 -5.73 -8.79
N LEU A 122 -6.63 -4.84 -9.77
CA LEU A 122 -5.63 -3.78 -9.74
C LEU A 122 -6.02 -2.78 -8.66
N MET A 123 -5.11 -2.57 -7.71
CA MET A 123 -5.24 -1.58 -6.66
C MET A 123 -4.33 -0.40 -6.95
N VAL A 124 -4.70 0.75 -6.41
CA VAL A 124 -4.04 2.03 -6.64
C VAL A 124 -4.10 2.89 -5.38
N SER A 125 -3.23 3.89 -5.31
CA SER A 125 -3.14 4.86 -4.23
C SER A 125 -4.02 6.08 -4.48
N TYR A 126 -4.17 6.90 -3.44
CA TYR A 126 -4.78 8.23 -3.53
C TYR A 126 -3.75 9.24 -4.00
N THR A 127 -4.17 10.15 -4.87
CA THR A 127 -3.33 11.16 -5.53
C THR A 127 -3.62 12.58 -5.05
N ALA A 128 -4.71 12.78 -4.32
CA ALA A 128 -5.11 14.08 -3.78
C ALA A 128 -5.92 13.94 -2.50
N ASP A 129 -5.99 15.04 -1.74
CA ASP A 129 -6.88 15.17 -0.60
C ASP A 129 -8.35 14.95 -0.98
N GLY A 130 -9.12 14.37 -0.06
CA GLY A 130 -10.54 14.08 -0.25
C GLY A 130 -10.84 12.80 -1.04
N GLN A 131 -9.82 12.11 -1.57
CA GLN A 131 -9.98 10.79 -2.19
C GLN A 131 -9.85 9.63 -1.18
N GLY A 132 -9.33 9.92 0.00
CA GLY A 132 -8.98 8.95 1.02
C GLY A 132 -10.19 8.15 1.55
N PRO A 133 -9.92 7.10 2.34
CA PRO A 133 -10.97 6.31 2.95
C PRO A 133 -11.83 7.12 3.94
N PRO A 134 -12.97 6.58 4.39
CA PRO A 134 -13.75 7.17 5.47
C PRO A 134 -12.90 7.48 6.69
N GLU A 135 -13.14 8.63 7.32
CA GLU A 135 -12.37 9.14 8.46
C GLU A 135 -12.30 8.13 9.62
N GLU A 136 -13.39 7.41 9.87
CA GLU A 136 -13.44 6.35 10.89
C GLU A 136 -12.37 5.28 10.66
N MET A 137 -12.14 4.89 9.40
CA MET A 137 -11.18 3.85 9.06
C MET A 137 -9.74 4.33 9.28
N VAL A 138 -9.47 5.60 8.94
CA VAL A 138 -8.18 6.24 9.26
C VAL A 138 -7.98 6.33 10.77
N ARG A 139 -9.00 6.79 11.51
CA ARG A 139 -8.95 6.92 12.97
C ARG A 139 -8.70 5.59 13.64
N LYS A 140 -9.38 4.52 13.21
CA LYS A 140 -9.19 3.17 13.75
C LYS A 140 -7.74 2.71 13.58
N ARG A 141 -7.17 2.85 12.37
CA ARG A 141 -5.75 2.55 12.12
C ARG A 141 -4.85 3.39 13.03
N ASP A 142 -5.09 4.69 13.10
CA ASP A 142 -4.31 5.63 13.92
C ASP A 142 -4.31 5.22 15.41
N GLU A 143 -5.47 4.85 15.96
CA GLU A 143 -5.62 4.32 17.32
C GLU A 143 -4.87 3.01 17.53
N GLU A 144 -4.97 2.07 16.60
CA GLU A 144 -4.29 0.76 16.67
C GLU A 144 -2.77 0.89 16.64
N TRP A 145 -2.25 1.85 15.87
CA TRP A 145 -0.82 2.06 15.68
C TRP A 145 -0.22 3.16 16.57
N GLY A 146 -1.06 3.89 17.33
CA GLY A 146 -0.63 5.03 18.14
C GLY A 146 -0.04 6.15 17.29
N GLN A 147 -0.62 6.39 16.11
CA GLN A 147 -0.16 7.39 15.14
C GLN A 147 -1.23 8.45 14.91
N ASP A 148 -0.83 9.61 14.38
CA ASP A 148 -1.75 10.68 13.98
C ASP A 148 -1.46 11.08 12.53
N THR A 149 -2.39 10.76 11.65
CA THR A 149 -2.23 10.95 10.20
C THR A 149 -2.04 12.42 9.82
N ALA A 150 -2.77 13.32 10.48
CA ALA A 150 -2.70 14.75 10.19
C ALA A 150 -1.31 15.32 10.57
N THR A 151 -0.80 14.95 11.74
CA THR A 151 0.53 15.32 12.23
C THR A 151 1.61 14.76 11.32
N LYS A 152 1.51 13.49 10.92
CA LYS A 152 2.45 12.89 9.96
C LYS A 152 2.44 13.60 8.60
N LYS A 153 1.26 13.98 8.11
CA LYS A 153 1.12 14.76 6.87
C LYS A 153 1.83 16.12 6.98
N GLU A 154 1.63 16.86 8.07
CA GLU A 154 2.33 18.13 8.27
C GLU A 154 3.84 17.96 8.43
N LEU A 155 4.28 16.93 9.17
CA LEU A 155 5.69 16.60 9.34
C LEU A 155 6.37 16.33 7.98
N ARG A 156 5.72 15.57 7.10
CA ARG A 156 6.22 15.24 5.76
C ARG A 156 6.49 16.46 4.89
N LYS A 157 5.65 17.50 4.98
CA LYS A 157 5.89 18.76 4.25
C LYS A 157 7.21 19.43 4.62
N GLY A 158 7.74 19.15 5.81
CA GLY A 158 8.99 19.74 6.30
C GLY A 158 10.26 19.13 5.70
N TYR A 159 10.20 17.89 5.17
CA TYR A 159 11.40 17.18 4.69
C TYR A 159 11.25 16.53 3.31
N LEU A 160 10.03 16.28 2.84
CA LEU A 160 9.82 15.73 1.51
C LEU A 160 10.06 16.81 0.44
N PRO A 161 10.85 16.51 -0.62
CA PRO A 161 10.99 17.41 -1.74
C PRO A 161 9.65 17.59 -2.50
N PRO A 162 9.51 18.65 -3.31
CA PRO A 162 8.40 18.78 -4.23
C PRO A 162 8.26 17.54 -5.11
N TYR A 163 7.02 17.09 -5.25
CA TYR A 163 6.69 15.94 -6.04
C TYR A 163 6.49 16.32 -7.52
N GLU A 164 7.16 15.62 -8.44
CA GLU A 164 7.01 15.80 -9.89
C GLU A 164 6.46 14.52 -10.52
N LYS A 165 5.20 14.56 -10.95
CA LYS A 165 4.53 13.43 -11.59
C LYS A 165 5.09 13.13 -12.97
N VAL A 166 5.44 11.86 -13.24
CA VAL A 166 5.88 11.43 -14.58
C VAL A 166 4.69 11.43 -15.53
N GLU A 167 4.98 11.74 -16.78
CA GLU A 167 4.03 11.62 -17.88
C GLU A 167 3.44 10.19 -17.96
N GLY A 168 2.12 10.09 -18.07
CA GLY A 168 1.43 8.79 -18.12
C GLY A 168 1.10 8.18 -16.75
N ALA A 169 1.58 8.78 -15.65
CA ALA A 169 1.12 8.43 -14.32
C ALA A 169 -0.27 9.01 -14.03
N ASP A 170 -1.10 8.24 -13.31
CA ASP A 170 -2.44 8.65 -12.91
C ASP A 170 -3.34 9.13 -14.07
N GLU A 171 -3.17 8.57 -15.27
CA GLU A 171 -3.95 8.94 -16.47
C GLU A 171 -5.47 8.76 -16.29
N TRP A 172 -5.88 7.97 -15.29
CA TRP A 172 -7.28 7.85 -14.89
C TRP A 172 -7.88 9.20 -14.47
N GLU A 173 -7.09 10.13 -13.91
CA GLU A 173 -7.55 11.48 -13.53
C GLU A 173 -7.97 12.30 -14.74
N LYS A 174 -7.27 12.13 -15.87
CA LYS A 174 -7.55 12.83 -17.12
C LYS A 174 -8.65 12.15 -17.93
N THR A 175 -8.64 10.81 -17.94
CA THR A 175 -9.45 10.01 -18.87
C THR A 175 -10.78 9.56 -18.26
N GLY A 176 -10.88 9.51 -16.93
CA GLY A 176 -12.00 8.88 -16.22
C GLY A 176 -12.09 7.36 -16.44
N ARG A 177 -11.05 6.73 -17.00
CA ARG A 177 -11.02 5.30 -17.30
C ARG A 177 -10.09 4.57 -16.33
N ALA A 178 -10.49 3.37 -15.96
CA ALA A 178 -9.75 2.50 -15.06
C ALA A 178 -9.53 1.12 -15.69
N VAL A 179 -8.56 0.39 -15.15
CA VAL A 179 -8.30 -1.01 -15.53
C VAL A 179 -9.05 -1.92 -14.57
N LYS A 180 -9.73 -2.91 -15.14
CA LYS A 180 -10.39 -3.99 -14.40
C LYS A 180 -9.98 -5.31 -15.02
N PHE A 181 -9.62 -6.29 -14.20
CA PHE A 181 -9.40 -7.65 -14.69
C PHE A 181 -10.74 -8.40 -14.75
N SER A 182 -10.93 -9.14 -15.83
CA SER A 182 -12.07 -10.01 -16.09
C SER A 182 -11.61 -11.47 -16.22
N VAL A 183 -12.52 -12.39 -15.90
CA VAL A 183 -12.35 -13.81 -16.22
C VAL A 183 -12.91 -14.04 -17.61
N GLU A 184 -12.14 -14.68 -18.49
CA GLU A 184 -12.54 -15.02 -19.85
C GLU A 184 -12.27 -16.51 -20.11
N GLU A 185 -13.25 -17.21 -20.66
CA GLU A 185 -13.06 -18.58 -21.12
C GLU A 185 -12.37 -18.58 -22.48
N VAL A 186 -11.26 -19.32 -22.59
CA VAL A 186 -10.49 -19.44 -23.83
C VAL A 186 -10.28 -20.91 -24.18
N ALA A 187 -10.25 -21.22 -25.48
CA ALA A 187 -9.93 -22.56 -25.94
C ALA A 187 -8.50 -22.94 -25.54
N LEU A 188 -8.31 -24.18 -25.05
CA LEU A 188 -6.99 -24.72 -24.77
C LEU A 188 -6.18 -24.81 -26.07
N ARG A 189 -4.89 -24.47 -25.97
CA ARG A 189 -3.93 -24.59 -27.08
C ARG A 189 -3.07 -25.83 -26.92
#